data_AF-A0A355CIS6-F1
#
_entry.id   AF-A0A355CIS6-F1
#
_cell.length_a   1.000
_cell.length_b   1.000
_cell.length_c   1.000
_cell.angle_alpha   90.00
_cell.angle_beta   90.00
_cell.angle_gamma   90.00
#
_symmetry.space_group_name_H-M   'P 1'
#
loop_
_entity.id
_entity.type
_entity.pdbx_description
1 polymer ?
#
loop_
_entity_poly.entity_id
_entity_poly.type
_entity_poly.pdbx_seq_one_letter_code
_entity_poly.pdbx_strand_id
1 'polypeptide(L)' 'MTGSYAASFLPWILIPLVTWVMPVVVMGLLFVHIESDA' A
#
# COMPACT_ATOMS: atom_id res chain seq x y z
N MET A 1 15.64 -7.39 -9.99
CA MET A 1 14.94 -7.40 -11.30
C MET A 1 14.60 -5.96 -11.64
N THR A 2 15.31 -5.34 -12.58
CA THR A 2 15.08 -3.95 -12.99
C THR A 2 14.86 -3.91 -14.49
N GLY A 3 13.79 -3.26 -14.94
CA GLY A 3 13.42 -3.20 -16.36
C GLY A 3 14.08 -2.05 -17.13
N SER A 4 14.04 -2.12 -18.46
CA SER A 4 14.54 -1.09 -19.39
C SER A 4 13.50 -0.03 -19.79
N TYR A 5 12.27 -0.10 -19.25
CA TYR A 5 11.23 0.90 -19.48
C TYR A 5 11.48 2.18 -18.68
N ALA A 6 10.87 3.28 -19.11
CA ALA A 6 10.97 4.57 -18.44
C ALA A 6 10.49 4.49 -16.98
N ALA A 7 11.24 5.10 -16.06
CA ALA A 7 10.97 5.10 -14.62
C ALA A 7 10.85 3.68 -14.02
N SER A 8 11.74 2.76 -14.41
CA SER A 8 11.75 1.38 -13.90
C SER A 8 12.06 1.21 -12.41
N PHE A 9 12.35 2.30 -11.71
CA PHE A 9 12.39 2.34 -10.24
C PHE A 9 10.99 2.36 -9.60
N LEU A 10 9.93 2.68 -10.36
CA LEU A 10 8.58 2.81 -9.82
C LEU A 10 8.06 1.52 -9.16
N PRO A 11 8.21 0.31 -9.74
CA PRO A 11 7.75 -0.90 -9.05
C PRO A 11 8.50 -1.19 -7.76
N TRP A 12 9.76 -0.75 -7.65
CA TRP A 12 10.52 -0.89 -6.40
C TRP A 12 9.89 -0.09 -5.25
N ILE A 13 9.22 1.04 -5.54
CA ILE A 13 8.52 1.85 -4.53
C ILE A 13 7.04 1.44 -4.41
N LEU A 14 6.35 1.33 -5.56
CA LEU A 14 4.91 1.12 -5.60
C LEU A 14 4.50 -0.28 -5.15
N ILE A 15 5.34 -1.31 -5.35
CA ILE A 15 5.00 -2.64 -4.84
C ILE A 15 4.98 -2.64 -3.31
N PRO A 16 6.04 -2.24 -2.58
CA PRO A 16 5.96 -2.14 -1.11
C PRO A 16 4.84 -1.21 -0.62
N LEU A 17 4.62 -0.09 -1.31
CA LEU A 17 3.57 0.85 -0.93
C LEU A 17 2.19 0.22 -1.08
N VAL A 18 1.89 -0.45 -2.19
CA VAL A 18 0.56 -1.03 -2.46
C VAL A 18 0.35 -2.37 -1.73
N THR A 19 1.38 -3.18 -1.53
CA THR A 19 1.20 -4.52 -0.94
C THR A 19 1.42 -4.55 0.56
N TRP A 20 2.14 -3.58 1.14
CA TRP A 20 2.39 -3.52 2.59
C TRP A 20 1.80 -2.27 3.23
N VAL A 21 2.12 -1.08 2.73
CA VAL A 21 1.69 0.17 3.37
C VAL A 21 0.18 0.39 3.23
N MET A 22 -0.34 0.27 2.01
CA MET A 22 -1.77 0.46 1.73
C MET A 22 -2.64 -0.52 2.53
N PRO A 23 -2.34 -1.84 2.58
CA PRO A 23 -3.15 -2.76 3.36
C PRO A 23 -3.09 -2.46 4.86
N VAL A 24 -1.94 -2.08 5.42
CA VAL A 24 -1.83 -1.68 6.83
C VAL A 24 -2.68 -0.45 7.12
N VAL A 25 -2.59 0.58 6.29
CA VAL A 25 -3.36 1.83 6.47
C VAL A 25 -4.85 1.59 6.29
N VAL A 26 -5.25 0.93 5.20
CA VAL A 26 -6.66 0.66 4.90
C VAL A 26 -7.28 -0.27 5.94
N MET A 27 -6.58 -1.34 6.35
CA MET A 27 -7.07 -2.20 7.42
C MET A 27 -7.18 -1.45 8.74
N GLY A 28 -6.23 -0.57 9.07
CA GLY A 28 -6.31 0.27 10.27
C GLY A 28 -7.53 1.21 10.24
N LEU A 29 -7.79 1.86 9.11
CA LEU A 29 -8.97 2.71 8.94
C LEU A 29 -10.28 1.92 8.99
N LEU A 30 -10.34 0.78 8.30
CA LEU A 30 -11.50 -0.10 8.32
C LEU A 30 -11.74 -0.67 9.72
N PHE A 31 -10.67 -1.04 10.44
CA PHE A 31 -10.75 -1.50 11.82
C PHE A 31 -11.34 -0.43 12.73
N VAL A 32 -10.82 0.81 12.66
CA VAL A 32 -11.42 1.92 13.40
C VAL A 32 -12.88 2.10 13.02
N HIS A 33 -13.23 2.02 11.74
CA HIS A 33 -14.62 2.18 11.30
C HIS A 33 -15.56 1.11 11.87
N ILE A 34 -15.17 -0.17 11.91
CA ILE A 34 -16.03 -1.25 12.40
C ILE A 34 -16.09 -1.34 13.93
N GLU A 35 -15.05 -0.87 14.63
CA GLU A 35 -14.97 -0.84 16.10
C GLU A 35 -15.42 0.50 16.69
N SER A 36 -15.72 1.50 15.85
CA SER A 36 -16.25 2.77 16.32
C SER A 36 -17.65 2.52 16.89
N ASP A 37 -17.80 2.74 18.19
CA ASP A 37 -19.12 2.78 18.84
C ASP A 37 -19.93 3.99 18.31
N ALA A 38 -21.25 3.97 18.51
CA ALA A 38 -22.17 4.97 17.97
C ALA A 38 -21.94 6.39 18.52
#